data_AF-A0A4V0NE10-F1
#
_entry.id   AF-A0A4V0NE10-F1
#
_cell.length_a   1.000
_cell.length_b   1.000
_cell.length_c   1.000
_cell.angle_alpha   90.00
_cell.angle_beta   90.00
_cell.angle_gamma   90.00
#
_symmetry.space_group_name_H-M   'P 1'
#
loop_
_entity.id
_entity.type
_entity.pdbx_description
1 polymer ?
#
loop_
_entity_poly.entity_id
_entity_poly.type
_entity_poly.pdbx_seq_one_letter_code
_entity_poly.pdbx_strand_id
1 'polypeptide(L)'
;MHTLSANCTNFRRHFDAYKAILGSSTIDRETILNIRDLARNQHSICTAIARSFEDGSHSDLTSDIRGIDAMENAYMLRNEHGDIDINELVKNPECIARIQTE
;
A
#
# COMPACT_ATOMS: atom_id res chain seq x y z
N MET A 1 -13.03 -11.10 4.31
CA MET A 1 -12.11 -11.25 3.15
C MET A 1 -12.34 -10.22 2.04
N HIS A 2 -13.58 -9.81 1.71
CA HIS A 2 -13.87 -8.87 0.61
C HIS A 2 -13.10 -7.54 0.69
N THR A 3 -12.99 -6.96 1.88
CA THR A 3 -12.26 -5.69 2.11
C THR A 3 -10.75 -5.84 1.98
N LEU A 4 -10.17 -7.00 2.26
CA LEU A 4 -8.70 -7.19 2.26
C LEU A 4 -8.14 -7.25 0.84
N SER A 5 -8.76 -8.07 -0.02
CA SER A 5 -8.39 -8.19 -1.45
C SER A 5 -8.54 -6.84 -2.18
N ALA A 6 -9.66 -6.15 -1.96
CA ALA A 6 -9.91 -4.85 -2.56
C ALA A 6 -8.85 -3.79 -2.18
N ASN A 7 -8.33 -3.80 -0.96
CA ASN A 7 -7.28 -2.85 -0.55
C ASN A 7 -5.95 -3.07 -1.29
N CYS A 8 -5.51 -4.32 -1.45
CA CYS A 8 -4.27 -4.63 -2.17
C CYS A 8 -4.39 -4.33 -3.68
N THR A 9 -5.54 -4.67 -4.28
CA THR A 9 -5.84 -4.32 -5.67
C THR A 9 -5.89 -2.81 -5.88
N ASN A 10 -6.55 -2.07 -4.98
CA ASN A 10 -6.63 -0.62 -5.07
C ASN A 10 -5.26 0.03 -4.87
N PHE A 11 -4.44 -0.47 -3.95
CA PHE A 11 -3.09 0.03 -3.73
C PHE A 11 -2.27 -0.06 -5.02
N ARG A 12 -2.20 -1.25 -5.62
CA ARG A 12 -1.44 -1.44 -6.88
C ARG A 12 -1.97 -0.55 -7.99
N ARG A 13 -3.29 -0.52 -8.19
CA ARG A 13 -3.92 0.28 -9.25
C ARG A 13 -3.65 1.78 -9.13
N HIS A 14 -3.56 2.29 -7.91
CA HIS A 14 -3.39 3.72 -7.63
C HIS A 14 -1.98 4.10 -7.19
N PHE A 15 -1.02 3.17 -7.22
CA PHE A 15 0.31 3.40 -6.67
C PHE A 15 1.02 4.61 -7.32
N ASP A 16 0.99 4.73 -8.65
CA ASP A 16 1.58 5.87 -9.35
C ASP A 16 0.90 7.19 -8.98
N ALA A 17 -0.41 7.18 -8.76
CA ALA A 17 -1.14 8.37 -8.30
C ALA A 17 -0.76 8.75 -6.86
N TYR A 18 -0.63 7.76 -5.96
CA TYR A 18 -0.12 7.99 -4.61
C TYR A 18 1.29 8.56 -4.66
N LYS A 19 2.19 7.97 -5.44
CA LYS A 19 3.56 8.46 -5.61
C LYS A 19 3.60 9.90 -6.12
N ALA A 20 2.75 10.25 -7.09
CA ALA A 20 2.65 11.61 -7.62
C ALA A 20 2.15 12.61 -6.55
N ILE A 21 1.13 12.23 -5.77
CA ILE A 21 0.57 13.09 -4.72
C ILE A 21 1.56 13.28 -3.57
N LEU A 22 2.12 12.19 -3.04
CA LEU A 22 3.06 12.22 -1.92
C LEU A 22 4.37 12.92 -2.29
N GLY A 23 4.80 12.79 -3.55
CA GLY A 23 5.97 13.45 -4.09
C GLY A 23 5.77 14.93 -4.45
N SER A 24 4.54 15.45 -4.35
CA SER A 24 4.25 16.84 -4.70
C SER A 24 4.64 17.81 -3.58
N SER A 25 5.33 18.89 -3.95
CA SER A 25 5.62 20.02 -3.06
C SER A 25 4.53 21.09 -3.07
N THR A 26 3.51 20.97 -3.93
CA THR A 26 2.47 21.99 -4.12
C THR A 26 1.11 21.60 -3.55
N ILE A 27 0.90 20.30 -3.27
CA ILE A 27 -0.30 19.81 -2.60
C ILE A 27 -0.18 20.13 -1.11
N ASP A 28 -1.30 20.54 -0.51
CA ASP A 28 -1.34 20.87 0.91
C ASP A 28 -1.00 19.67 1.81
N ARG A 29 -0.51 19.98 3.00
CA ARG A 29 -0.04 18.97 3.95
C ARG A 29 -1.14 17.99 4.37
N GLU A 30 -2.36 18.46 4.61
CA GLU A 30 -3.45 17.61 5.11
C GLU A 30 -3.83 16.55 4.08
N THR A 31 -3.96 16.95 2.82
CA THR A 31 -4.20 16.04 1.70
C THR A 31 -3.09 15.01 1.57
N ILE A 32 -1.82 15.42 1.65
CA ILE A 32 -0.68 14.48 1.59
C ILE A 32 -0.71 13.49 2.76
N LEU A 33 -0.98 13.93 3.98
CA LEU A 33 -1.05 13.06 5.16
C LEU A 33 -2.22 12.06 5.07
N ASN A 34 -3.40 12.50 4.63
CA ASN A 34 -4.56 11.63 4.43
C ASN A 34 -4.28 10.54 3.38
N ILE A 35 -3.63 10.91 2.26
CA ILE A 35 -3.25 9.95 1.22
C ILE A 35 -2.14 9.01 1.71
N ARG A 36 -1.17 9.53 2.47
CA ARG A 36 -0.11 8.72 3.11
C ARG A 36 -0.73 7.64 4.00
N ASP A 37 -1.69 8.01 4.84
CA ASP A 37 -2.30 7.09 5.80
C ASP A 37 -3.16 6.03 5.09
N LEU A 38 -3.91 6.42 4.05
CA LEU A 38 -4.63 5.49 3.19
C LEU A 38 -3.67 4.51 2.51
N ALA A 39 -2.62 5.03 1.87
CA ALA A 39 -1.61 4.23 1.17
C ALA A 39 -0.89 3.27 2.12
N ARG A 40 -0.50 3.72 3.32
CA ARG A 40 0.11 2.88 4.37
C ARG A 40 -0.81 1.74 4.80
N ASN A 41 -2.08 2.03 5.06
CA ASN A 41 -3.04 1.02 5.48
C ASN A 41 -3.23 -0.05 4.39
N GLN A 42 -3.43 0.37 3.14
CA GLN A 42 -3.59 -0.55 2.03
C GLN A 42 -2.32 -1.37 1.75
N HIS A 43 -1.15 -0.75 1.79
CA HIS A 43 0.14 -1.42 1.63
C HIS A 43 0.39 -2.47 2.72
N SER A 44 0.08 -2.14 3.98
CA SER A 44 0.19 -3.06 5.12
C SER A 44 -0.69 -4.29 4.93
N ILE A 45 -1.93 -4.11 4.46
CA ILE A 45 -2.85 -5.20 4.13
C ILE A 45 -2.26 -6.07 3.00
N CYS A 46 -1.77 -5.46 1.93
CA CYS A 46 -1.19 -6.16 0.79
C CYS A 46 0.05 -6.98 1.19
N THR A 47 0.89 -6.43 2.07
CA THR A 47 2.05 -7.13 2.66
C THR A 47 1.62 -8.30 3.54
N ALA A 48 0.59 -8.12 4.38
CA ALA A 48 0.07 -9.17 5.25
C ALA A 48 -0.53 -10.33 4.43
N ILE A 49 -1.17 -10.03 3.30
CA ILE A 49 -1.67 -11.04 2.35
C ILE A 49 -0.49 -11.85 1.80
N ALA A 50 0.53 -11.19 1.23
CA ALA A 50 1.71 -11.89 0.70
C ALA A 50 2.35 -12.83 1.74
N ARG A 51 2.61 -12.33 2.95
CA ARG A 51 3.17 -13.13 4.05
C ARG A 51 2.29 -14.32 4.44
N SER A 52 0.97 -14.13 4.47
CA SER A 52 0.03 -15.20 4.83
C SER A 52 0.07 -16.38 3.84
N PHE A 53 0.31 -16.10 2.56
CA PHE A 53 0.52 -17.12 1.52
C PHE A 53 1.92 -17.75 1.59
N GLU A 54 2.98 -16.96 1.87
CA GLU A 54 4.35 -17.46 2.07
C GLU A 54 4.43 -18.42 3.26
N ASP A 55 3.76 -18.09 4.37
CA ASP A 55 3.76 -18.88 5.61
C ASP A 55 2.83 -20.12 5.55
N GLY A 56 2.06 -20.29 4.46
CA GLY A 56 1.09 -21.37 4.31
C GLY A 56 -0.06 -21.35 5.33
N SER A 57 -0.25 -20.21 6.02
CA SER A 57 -1.10 -20.08 7.21
C SER A 57 -2.60 -20.02 6.92
N HIS A 58 -3.01 -19.91 5.65
CA HIS A 58 -4.40 -19.73 5.26
C HIS A 58 -4.78 -20.64 4.08
N SER A 59 -5.12 -21.90 4.37
CA SER A 59 -5.67 -22.85 3.37
C SER A 59 -6.98 -22.38 2.73
N ASP A 60 -7.71 -21.45 3.38
CA ASP A 60 -8.96 -20.90 2.87
C ASP A 60 -8.77 -19.76 1.85
N LEU A 61 -7.60 -19.11 1.82
CA LEU A 61 -7.34 -18.01 0.86
C LEU A 61 -6.95 -18.53 -0.53
N THR A 62 -6.41 -19.75 -0.61
CA THR A 62 -6.01 -20.39 -1.88
C THR A 62 -7.19 -21.02 -2.62
N SER A 63 -8.35 -21.17 -1.97
CA SER A 63 -9.57 -21.76 -2.55
C SER A 63 -10.59 -20.72 -3.03
N ASP A 64 -10.43 -19.44 -2.65
CA ASP A 64 -11.21 -18.31 -3.17
C ASP A 64 -10.43 -17.61 -4.30
N ILE A 65 -11.05 -17.50 -5.49
CA ILE A 65 -10.50 -16.76 -6.65
C ILE A 65 -10.04 -15.35 -6.23
N ARG A 66 -10.76 -14.70 -5.31
CA ARG A 66 -10.43 -13.35 -4.83
C ARG A 66 -9.18 -13.32 -3.94
N GLY A 67 -8.90 -14.42 -3.25
CA GLY A 67 -7.67 -14.61 -2.49
C GLY A 67 -6.46 -14.79 -3.42
N ILE A 68 -6.64 -15.56 -4.50
CA ILE A 68 -5.63 -15.73 -5.56
C ILE A 68 -5.33 -14.39 -6.24
N ASP A 69 -6.35 -13.63 -6.65
CA ASP A 69 -6.16 -12.30 -7.25
C ASP A 69 -5.40 -11.36 -6.30
N ALA A 70 -5.74 -11.37 -5.01
CA ALA A 70 -5.05 -10.54 -4.02
C ALA A 70 -3.58 -10.93 -3.86
N MET A 71 -3.29 -12.24 -3.87
CA MET A 71 -1.94 -12.78 -3.85
C MET A 71 -1.14 -12.33 -5.06
N GLU A 72 -1.69 -12.49 -6.27
CA GLU A 72 -1.03 -12.08 -7.51
C GLU A 72 -0.73 -10.58 -7.50
N ASN A 73 -1.71 -9.75 -7.11
CA ASN A 73 -1.49 -8.30 -7.00
C ASN A 73 -0.39 -7.96 -5.98
N ALA A 74 -0.32 -8.65 -4.85
CA ALA A 74 0.71 -8.43 -3.84
C ALA A 74 2.12 -8.80 -4.35
N TYR A 75 2.26 -9.95 -5.03
CA TYR A 75 3.53 -10.34 -5.63
C TYR A 75 3.93 -9.45 -6.79
N MET A 76 3.00 -9.06 -7.66
CA MET A 76 3.26 -8.10 -8.74
C MET A 76 3.78 -6.78 -8.19
N LEU A 77 3.11 -6.23 -7.18
CA LEU A 77 3.53 -4.98 -6.54
C LEU A 77 4.96 -5.06 -6.00
N ARG A 78 5.29 -6.12 -5.26
CA ARG A 78 6.65 -6.34 -4.72
C ARG A 78 7.68 -6.53 -5.83
N ASN A 79 7.33 -7.20 -6.92
CA ASN A 79 8.22 -7.38 -8.07
C ASN A 79 8.44 -6.07 -8.85
N GLU A 80 7.41 -5.24 -8.98
CA GLU A 80 7.45 -3.97 -9.72
C GLU A 80 8.18 -2.86 -8.95
N HIS A 81 8.05 -2.82 -7.62
CA HIS A 81 8.50 -1.68 -6.81
C HIS A 81 9.42 -2.04 -5.64
N GLY A 82 9.67 -3.33 -5.39
CA GLY A 82 10.45 -3.77 -4.23
C GLY A 82 9.71 -3.55 -2.91
N ASP A 83 10.47 -3.42 -1.84
CA ASP A 83 9.94 -3.06 -0.52
C ASP A 83 9.61 -1.56 -0.51
N ILE A 84 8.33 -1.23 -0.50
CA ILE A 84 7.85 0.15 -0.56
C ILE A 84 7.80 0.74 0.86
N ASP A 85 8.58 1.80 1.11
CA ASP A 85 8.36 2.69 2.26
C ASP A 85 7.51 3.89 1.82
N ILE A 86 6.25 3.93 2.28
CA ILE A 86 5.32 5.02 1.97
C ILE A 86 5.79 6.36 2.53
N ASN A 87 6.49 6.37 3.67
CA ASN A 87 7.00 7.61 4.26
C ASN A 87 8.10 8.21 3.39
N GLU A 88 8.93 7.39 2.74
CA GLU A 88 9.97 7.86 1.83
C GLU A 88 9.41 8.49 0.55
N LEU A 89 8.16 8.19 0.19
CA LEU A 89 7.48 8.82 -0.95
C LEU A 89 7.08 10.29 -0.67
N VAL A 90 6.97 10.69 0.60
CA VAL A 90 6.59 12.05 0.98
C VAL A 90 7.76 13.01 0.75
N LYS A 91 7.58 13.99 -0.14
CA LYS A 91 8.62 15.00 -0.46
C LYS A 91 8.28 16.42 -0.01
N ASN A 92 7.05 16.68 0.43
CA ASN A 92 6.66 17.98 0.97
C ASN A 92 7.35 18.22 2.34
N PRO A 93 8.14 19.30 2.51
CA PRO A 93 8.87 19.59 3.74
C PRO A 93 7.99 19.76 4.99
N GLU A 94 6.80 20.36 4.85
CA GLU A 94 5.87 20.55 5.97
C GLU A 94 5.29 19.21 6.45
N CYS A 95 5.09 18.27 5.52
CA CYS A 95 4.68 16.90 5.84
C CYS A 95 5.81 16.12 6.52
N ILE A 96 7.04 16.25 6.00
CA ILE A 96 8.22 15.58 6.58
C ILE A 96 8.45 16.04 8.01
N ALA A 97 8.38 17.35 8.27
CA ALA A 97 8.49 17.89 9.61
C ALA A 97 7.44 17.32 10.57
N ARG A 98 6.21 17.10 10.08
CA ARG A 98 5.14 16.45 10.86
C ARG A 98 5.45 14.98 11.14
N ILE A 99 5.83 14.21 10.12
CA ILE A 99 6.18 12.79 10.24
C ILE A 99 7.27 12.56 11.29
N GLN A 100 8.30 13.41 11.33
CA GLN A 100 9.41 13.29 12.29
C GLN A 100 9.01 13.57 13.74
N THR A 101 7.83 14.16 13.97
CA THR A 101 7.28 14.45 15.31
C THR A 101 6.22 13.45 15.77
N GLU A 102 5.86 12.48 14.92
CA GLU A 102 4.95 11.35 15.21
C GLU A 102 5.73 10.17 15.79
#